data_AF-A0A382BZ23-F1
#
_entry.id   AF-A0A382BZ23-F1
#
_cell.length_a   1.000
_cell.length_b   1.000
_cell.length_c   1.000
_cell.angle_alpha   90.00
_cell.angle_beta   90.00
_cell.angle_gamma   90.00
#
_symmetry.space_group_name_H-M   'P 1'
#
loop_
_entity.id
_entity.type
_entity.pdbx_description
1 polymer ?
#
loop_
_entity_poly.entity_id
_entity_poly.type
_entity_poly.pdbx_seq_one_letter_code
_entity_poly.pdbx_strand_id
1 'polypeptide(L)'
;MEEVTLEITGQGTLRATEIISDLRIVAETFYGPMKMVGFWDYQKNMHLCPHMERRQDCPHTLKEDDPNFVSYTSTLERERHCNLAVSFPHAEITLYLS
;
A
#
# COMPACT_ATOMS: atom_id res chain seq x y z
N MET A 1 -1.09 -6.28 11.68
CA MET A 1 -0.35 -5.15 11.10
C MET A 1 -0.86 -3.86 11.73
N GLU A 2 0.02 -2.91 12.01
CA GLU A 2 -0.35 -1.56 12.44
C GLU A 2 -0.81 -0.73 11.23
N GLU A 3 -1.83 0.09 11.39
CA GLU A 3 -2.41 0.90 10.32
C GLU A 3 -2.39 2.39 10.69
N VAL A 4 -1.84 3.19 9.79
CA VAL A 4 -1.75 4.64 9.93
C VAL A 4 -2.40 5.30 8.71
N THR A 5 -3.14 6.38 8.95
CA THR A 5 -3.63 7.25 7.88
C THR A 5 -2.95 8.62 7.97
N LEU A 6 -2.33 9.06 6.88
CA LEU A 6 -1.73 10.38 6.75
C LEU A 6 -2.66 11.28 5.92
N GLU A 7 -3.46 12.08 6.61
CA GLU A 7 -4.36 13.05 5.99
C GLU A 7 -3.63 14.38 5.73
N ILE A 8 -3.67 14.85 4.48
CA ILE A 8 -3.10 16.14 4.09
C ILE A 8 -4.22 17.13 3.87
N THR A 9 -4.34 18.09 4.80
CA THR A 9 -5.28 19.20 4.70
C THR A 9 -4.53 20.52 4.52
N GLY A 10 -5.06 21.43 3.70
CA GLY A 10 -4.45 22.75 3.50
C GLY A 10 -5.42 23.77 2.94
N GLN A 11 -5.11 25.06 3.13
CA GLN A 11 -5.80 26.18 2.51
C GLN A 11 -4.94 26.69 1.36
N GLY A 12 -5.42 26.59 0.11
CA GLY A 12 -4.68 27.05 -1.07
C GLY A 12 -5.00 26.24 -2.33
N THR A 13 -4.26 26.52 -3.41
CA THR A 13 -4.42 25.86 -4.72
C THR A 13 -3.37 24.77 -5.00
N LEU A 14 -2.38 24.62 -4.10
CA LEU A 14 -1.34 23.62 -4.25
C LEU A 14 -1.89 22.22 -3.94
N ARG A 15 -1.56 21.25 -4.78
CA ARG A 15 -1.93 19.84 -4.61
C ARG A 15 -0.77 19.06 -4.02
N ALA A 16 -1.07 18.16 -3.09
CA ALA A 16 -0.10 17.19 -2.59
C ALA A 16 0.32 16.21 -3.69
N THR A 17 1.53 15.65 -3.58
CA THR A 17 1.99 14.61 -4.52
C THR A 17 1.15 13.34 -4.40
N GLU A 18 0.92 12.70 -5.54
CA GLU A 18 0.27 11.39 -5.66
C GLU A 18 1.23 10.38 -6.29
N ILE A 19 2.51 10.75 -6.40
CA ILE A 19 3.56 9.92 -6.97
C ILE A 19 4.05 8.96 -5.88
N ILE A 20 3.92 7.66 -6.11
CA ILE A 20 4.30 6.60 -5.15
C ILE A 20 5.73 6.77 -4.63
N SER A 21 6.70 7.14 -5.48
CA SER A 21 8.09 7.36 -5.05
C SER A 21 8.23 8.48 -4.04
N ASP A 22 7.44 9.55 -4.16
CA ASP A 22 7.47 10.68 -3.23
C ASP A 22 6.77 10.30 -1.92
N LEU A 23 5.59 9.67 -2.02
CA LEU A 23 4.85 9.18 -0.86
C LEU A 23 5.66 8.16 -0.06
N ARG A 24 6.46 7.32 -0.73
CA ARG A 24 7.42 6.42 -0.10
C ARG A 24 8.43 7.19 0.74
N ILE A 25 9.01 8.27 0.21
CA ILE A 25 9.97 9.09 0.96
C ILE A 25 9.28 9.68 2.20
N VAL A 26 8.04 10.17 2.08
CA VAL A 26 7.27 10.69 3.22
C VAL A 26 7.06 9.62 4.29
N ALA A 27 6.58 8.43 3.91
CA ALA A 27 6.35 7.32 4.85
C ALA A 27 7.66 6.85 5.52
N GLU A 28 8.73 6.64 4.75
CA GLU A 28 10.04 6.25 5.29
C GLU A 28 10.68 7.36 6.15
N THR A 29 10.30 8.62 5.96
CA THR A 29 10.74 9.74 6.82
C THR A 29 10.04 9.71 8.17
N PHE A 30 8.73 9.43 8.21
CA PHE A 30 7.99 9.31 9.48
C PHE A 30 8.36 8.07 10.28
N TYR A 31 8.57 6.95 9.59
CA TYR A 31 8.74 5.63 10.20
C TYR A 31 10.14 5.04 10.00
N GLY A 32 11.16 5.88 9.81
CA GLY A 32 12.55 5.42 9.75
C GLY A 32 12.88 4.58 11.00
N PRO A 33 13.46 3.37 10.87
CA PRO A 33 14.23 2.85 9.73
C PRO A 33 13.46 2.00 8.69
N MET A 34 12.13 1.91 8.79
CA MET A 34 11.32 0.99 7.99
C MET A 34 11.41 1.26 6.48
N LYS A 35 11.23 0.22 5.66
CA LYS A 35 11.32 0.30 4.19
C LYS A 35 10.04 -0.19 3.53
N MET A 36 9.69 0.44 2.39
CA MET A 36 8.54 0.01 1.61
C MET A 36 8.77 -1.40 1.04
N VAL A 37 7.91 -2.33 1.43
CA VAL A 37 7.88 -3.72 0.94
C VAL A 37 6.68 -4.00 0.05
N GLY A 38 5.71 -3.07 -0.05
CA GLY A 38 4.56 -3.20 -0.94
C GLY A 38 3.83 -1.87 -1.11
N PHE A 39 2.96 -1.82 -2.12
CA PHE A 39 2.01 -0.73 -2.30
C PHE A 39 0.71 -1.26 -2.90
N TRP A 40 -0.36 -0.47 -2.77
CA TRP A 40 -1.58 -0.57 -3.55
C TRP A 40 -2.00 0.84 -3.98
N ASP A 41 -2.16 1.05 -5.29
CA ASP A 41 -2.72 2.23 -5.95
C ASP A 41 -4.14 1.86 -6.40
N TYR A 42 -5.14 2.37 -5.69
CA TYR A 42 -6.54 2.02 -5.92
C TYR A 42 -7.10 2.71 -7.17
N GLN A 43 -6.57 3.88 -7.54
CA GLN A 43 -6.98 4.58 -8.76
C GLN A 43 -6.63 3.80 -10.03
N LYS A 44 -5.46 3.16 -10.04
CA LYS A 44 -4.98 2.38 -11.20
C LYS A 44 -5.23 0.89 -11.06
N ASN A 45 -5.84 0.46 -9.95
CA ASN A 45 -5.97 -0.95 -9.57
C ASN A 45 -4.63 -1.71 -9.70
N MET A 46 -3.56 -1.10 -9.19
CA MET A 46 -2.18 -1.58 -9.34
C MET A 46 -1.57 -1.82 -7.97
N HIS A 47 -0.96 -2.99 -7.77
CA HIS A 47 -0.27 -3.32 -6.54
C HIS A 47 0.93 -4.22 -6.79
N LEU A 48 1.87 -4.23 -5.85
CA LEU A 48 3.08 -5.04 -5.94
C LEU A 48 2.81 -6.49 -5.47
N CYS A 49 2.06 -7.23 -6.28
CA CYS A 49 1.58 -8.59 -5.98
C CYS A 49 2.70 -9.66 -5.95
N PRO A 50 2.95 -10.32 -4.81
CA PRO A 50 3.92 -11.44 -4.74
C PRO A 50 3.57 -12.63 -5.64
N HIS A 51 2.27 -12.88 -5.90
CA HIS A 51 1.82 -13.95 -6.79
C HIS A 51 2.13 -13.63 -8.25
N MET A 52 1.83 -12.41 -8.71
CA MET A 52 2.11 -12.01 -10.09
C MET A 52 3.62 -11.98 -10.39
N GLU A 53 4.46 -11.60 -9.43
CA GLU A 53 5.93 -11.70 -9.55
C GLU A 53 6.39 -13.13 -9.82
N ARG A 54 5.67 -14.11 -9.26
CA ARG A 54 5.88 -15.56 -9.49
C ARG A 54 5.09 -16.11 -10.68
N ARG A 55 4.47 -15.25 -11.50
CA ARG A 55 3.62 -15.59 -12.64
C ARG A 55 2.39 -16.43 -12.27
N GLN A 56 1.84 -16.20 -11.08
CA GLN A 56 0.59 -16.77 -10.62
C GLN A 56 -0.54 -15.75 -10.73
N ASP A 57 -1.78 -16.23 -10.77
CA ASP A 57 -2.96 -15.37 -10.74
C ASP A 57 -3.01 -14.58 -9.43
N CYS A 58 -3.52 -13.36 -9.50
CA CYS A 58 -3.67 -12.50 -8.33
C CYS A 58 -4.95 -12.88 -7.56
N PRO A 59 -4.86 -13.36 -6.31
CA PRO A 59 -6.05 -13.67 -5.51
C PRO A 59 -6.67 -12.41 -4.87
N HIS A 60 -5.92 -11.31 -4.84
CA HIS A 60 -6.26 -10.09 -4.09
C HIS A 60 -7.31 -9.22 -4.75
N THR A 61 -7.53 -9.40 -6.06
CA THR A 61 -8.56 -8.68 -6.82
C THR A 61 -9.85 -9.48 -6.97
N LEU A 62 -9.90 -10.70 -6.43
CA LEU A 62 -11.12 -11.49 -6.37
C LEU A 62 -12.11 -10.84 -5.39
N LYS A 63 -13.39 -11.19 -5.51
CA LYS A 63 -14.40 -10.74 -4.55
C LYS A 63 -14.18 -11.45 -3.21
N GLU A 64 -14.52 -10.78 -2.10
CA GLU A 64 -14.31 -11.33 -0.75
C GLU A 64 -15.08 -12.64 -0.48
N ASP A 65 -16.16 -12.91 -1.22
CA ASP A 65 -16.93 -14.16 -1.16
C ASP A 65 -16.35 -15.29 -2.01
N ASP A 66 -15.32 -15.03 -2.82
CA ASP A 66 -14.62 -16.05 -3.59
C ASP A 66 -13.79 -16.95 -2.65
N PRO A 67 -13.90 -18.28 -2.74
CA PRO A 67 -13.14 -19.19 -1.87
C PRO A 67 -11.60 -19.10 -2.07
N ASN A 68 -11.14 -18.51 -3.17
CA ASN A 68 -9.73 -18.28 -3.46
C ASN A 68 -9.27 -16.86 -3.11
N PHE A 69 -10.17 -16.01 -2.62
CA PHE A 69 -9.79 -14.67 -2.17
C PHE A 69 -8.84 -14.77 -0.98
N VAL A 70 -7.77 -13.99 -1.07
CA VAL A 70 -6.84 -13.76 0.01
C VAL A 70 -6.68 -12.26 0.12
N SER A 71 -6.72 -11.73 1.34
CA SER A 71 -6.46 -10.29 1.53
C SER A 71 -4.99 -9.98 1.18
N TYR A 72 -4.76 -8.88 0.48
CA TYR A 72 -3.39 -8.47 0.14
C TYR A 72 -2.53 -8.23 1.37
N THR A 73 -3.13 -7.60 2.39
CA THR A 73 -2.54 -7.40 3.71
C THR A 73 -2.01 -8.69 4.31
N SER A 74 -2.82 -9.75 4.38
CA SER A 74 -2.39 -11.03 4.94
C SER A 74 -1.26 -11.68 4.14
N THR A 75 -1.25 -11.51 2.82
CA THR A 75 -0.12 -11.95 1.99
C THR A 75 1.16 -11.18 2.34
N LEU A 76 1.10 -9.85 2.50
CA LEU A 76 2.28 -9.04 2.82
C LEU A 76 2.81 -9.27 4.23
N GLU A 77 1.93 -9.44 5.24
CA GLU A 77 2.33 -9.82 6.59
C GLU A 77 3.12 -11.14 6.59
N ARG A 78 2.63 -12.13 5.83
CA ARG A 78 3.23 -13.47 5.78
C ARG A 78 4.50 -13.53 4.94
N GLU A 79 4.48 -12.94 3.74
CA GLU A 79 5.52 -13.16 2.72
C GLU A 79 6.59 -12.07 2.70
N ARG A 80 6.28 -10.87 3.20
CA ARG A 80 7.21 -9.73 3.23
C ARG A 80 7.44 -9.19 4.64
N HIS A 81 6.96 -9.89 5.66
CA HIS A 81 7.07 -9.49 7.07
C HIS A 81 6.56 -8.05 7.32
N CYS A 82 5.57 -7.62 6.53
CA CYS A 82 4.97 -6.30 6.67
C CYS A 82 4.32 -6.18 8.05
N ASN A 83 4.63 -5.09 8.74
CA ASN A 83 4.08 -4.80 10.07
C ASN A 83 3.41 -3.41 10.16
N LEU A 84 3.58 -2.54 9.14
CA LEU A 84 2.94 -1.23 9.07
C LEU A 84 2.31 -0.98 7.68
N ALA A 85 1.06 -0.53 7.65
CA ALA A 85 0.43 0.07 6.47
C ALA A 85 0.20 1.57 6.69
N VAL A 86 0.60 2.38 5.71
CA VAL A 86 0.43 3.83 5.70
C VAL A 86 -0.45 4.21 4.52
N SER A 87 -1.66 4.68 4.82
CA SER A 87 -2.65 5.12 3.83
C SER A 87 -2.56 6.63 3.61
N PHE A 88 -2.56 7.04 2.34
CA PHE A 88 -2.60 8.41 1.86
C PHE A 88 -3.94 8.65 1.14
N PRO A 89 -4.99 9.10 1.85
CA PRO A 89 -6.33 9.19 1.26
C PRO A 89 -6.40 10.10 0.05
N HIS A 90 -5.64 11.21 0.05
CA HIS A 90 -5.63 12.17 -1.06
C HIS A 90 -5.11 11.58 -2.37
N ALA A 91 -4.30 10.52 -2.29
CA ALA A 91 -3.72 9.85 -3.44
C ALA A 91 -4.32 8.46 -3.70
N GLU A 92 -5.26 8.01 -2.85
CA GLU A 92 -5.83 6.66 -2.90
C GLU A 92 -4.73 5.59 -3.02
N ILE A 93 -3.68 5.73 -2.20
CA ILE A 93 -2.53 4.84 -2.16
C ILE A 93 -2.30 4.37 -0.72
N THR A 94 -2.09 3.07 -0.54
CA THR A 94 -1.57 2.49 0.70
C THR A 94 -0.17 1.95 0.45
N LEU A 95 0.79 2.38 1.26
CA LEU A 95 2.15 1.83 1.29
C LEU A 95 2.28 0.85 2.44
N TYR A 96 3.04 -0.21 2.24
CA TYR A 96 3.27 -1.27 3.22
C TYR A 96 4.75 -1.32 3.54
N LEU A 97 5.09 -1.26 4.82
CA LEU A 97 6.45 -1.13 5.33
C LEU A 97 6.81 -2.27 6.30
N SER A 98 8.10 -2.62 6.35
CA SER A 98 8.70 -3.46 7.39
C SER A 98 10.01 -2.86 7.91
#